data_AF-A0A838MYS5-F1
#
_entry.id   AF-A0A838MYS5-F1
#
_cell.length_a   1.000
_cell.length_b   1.000
_cell.length_c   1.000
_cell.angle_alpha   90.00
_cell.angle_beta   90.00
_cell.angle_gamma   90.00
#
_symmetry.space_group_name_H-M   'P 1'
#
loop_
_entity.id
_entity.type
_entity.pdbx_description
1 polymer ?
#
loop_
_entity_poly.entity_id
_entity_poly.type
_entity_poly.pdbx_seq_one_letter_code
_entity_poly.pdbx_strand_id
1 'polypeptide(L)'
;MAGLNIPEKFATVLPYAPFYVGIVVAFIELLIVPRREGRVRFHAAQGLALQLALLAISIFFDIVGIFGNVGFGRLLIGLTGFIFLIYSMFRVWRGEDHHLSPLDDATRWLNQHIDPRKK
;
A
#
# COMPACT_ATOMS: atom_id res chain seq x y z
N MET A 1 -19.22 6.59 2.16
CA MET A 1 -18.09 7.43 1.72
C MET A 1 -18.40 8.05 0.39
N ALA A 2 -18.05 9.32 0.17
CA ALA A 2 -18.50 10.11 -0.96
C ALA A 2 -17.83 9.75 -2.30
N GLY A 3 -16.81 8.89 -2.31
CA GLY A 3 -16.17 8.41 -3.53
C GLY A 3 -16.53 6.99 -3.95
N LEU A 4 -16.58 6.05 -3.01
CA LEU A 4 -16.50 4.60 -3.30
C LEU A 4 -17.79 3.82 -3.03
N ASN A 5 -18.78 4.41 -2.35
CA ASN A 5 -20.00 3.72 -1.92
C ASN A 5 -19.79 2.39 -1.15
N ILE A 6 -18.61 2.22 -0.54
CA ILE A 6 -18.28 1.11 0.36
C ILE A 6 -18.10 1.62 1.80
N PRO A 7 -18.16 0.74 2.81
CA PRO A 7 -17.86 1.12 4.18
C PRO A 7 -16.39 1.51 4.35
N GLU A 8 -16.14 2.52 5.18
CA GLU A 8 -14.80 3.04 5.51
C GLU A 8 -13.79 1.97 5.87
N LYS A 9 -14.23 1.02 6.69
CA LYS A 9 -13.43 -0.11 7.15
C LYS A 9 -12.83 -0.93 6.01
N PHE A 10 -13.58 -1.10 4.92
CA PHE A 10 -13.06 -1.82 3.75
C PHE A 10 -12.12 -0.93 2.94
N ALA A 11 -12.50 0.34 2.73
CA ALA A 11 -11.68 1.31 2.00
C ALA A 11 -10.30 1.52 2.65
N THR A 12 -10.18 1.45 3.97
CA THR A 12 -8.86 1.59 4.62
C THR A 12 -8.02 0.31 4.55
N VAL A 13 -8.63 -0.86 4.39
CA VAL A 13 -7.94 -2.17 4.47
C VAL A 13 -7.48 -2.67 3.11
N LEU A 14 -8.28 -2.45 2.06
CA LEU A 14 -8.00 -2.95 0.72
C LEU A 14 -6.65 -2.49 0.12
N PRO A 15 -6.13 -1.28 0.40
CA PRO A 15 -4.78 -0.88 -0.03
C PRO A 15 -3.66 -1.83 0.41
N TYR A 16 -3.84 -2.55 1.53
CA TYR A 16 -2.87 -3.49 2.07
C TYR A 16 -3.09 -4.93 1.57
N ALA A 17 -4.07 -5.16 0.68
CA ALA A 17 -4.30 -6.47 0.11
C ALA A 17 -3.04 -6.96 -0.62
N PRO A 18 -2.62 -8.22 -0.41
CA PRO A 18 -1.39 -8.73 -1.00
C PRO A 18 -1.45 -8.74 -2.53
N PHE A 19 -0.26 -8.85 -3.14
CA PHE A 19 -0.07 -8.86 -4.58
C PHE A 19 -0.47 -7.53 -5.25
N TYR A 20 -0.66 -7.56 -6.57
CA TYR A 20 -1.04 -6.39 -7.36
C TYR A 20 -2.43 -5.82 -7.01
N VAL A 21 -3.24 -6.55 -6.22
CA VAL A 21 -4.57 -6.10 -5.80
C VAL A 21 -4.48 -4.83 -4.97
N GLY A 22 -3.61 -4.80 -3.96
CA GLY A 22 -3.47 -3.61 -3.11
C GLY A 22 -2.97 -2.38 -3.87
N ILE A 23 -2.05 -2.56 -4.83
CA ILE A 23 -1.59 -1.47 -5.72
C ILE A 23 -2.75 -0.88 -6.51
N VAL A 24 -3.52 -1.74 -7.19
CA VAL A 24 -4.64 -1.30 -8.03
C VAL A 24 -5.69 -0.59 -7.20
N VAL A 25 -6.08 -1.17 -6.06
CA VAL A 25 -7.09 -0.55 -5.18
C VAL A 25 -6.59 0.76 -4.62
N ALA A 26 -5.38 0.81 -4.05
CA ALA A 26 -4.82 2.03 -3.48
C ALA A 26 -4.74 3.17 -4.51
N PHE A 27 -4.37 2.85 -5.76
CA PHE A 27 -4.33 3.82 -6.84
C PHE A 27 -5.73 4.33 -7.22
N ILE A 28 -6.70 3.42 -7.38
CA ILE A 28 -8.11 3.76 -7.64
C ILE A 28 -8.67 4.63 -6.52
N GLU A 29 -8.42 4.27 -5.26
CA GLU A 29 -8.88 5.04 -4.10
C GLU A 29 -8.30 6.44 -4.08
N LEU A 30 -7.00 6.63 -4.34
CA LEU A 30 -6.42 7.97 -4.41
C LEU A 30 -7.02 8.84 -5.52
N LEU A 31 -7.42 8.22 -6.64
CA LEU A 31 -8.07 8.91 -7.76
C LEU A 31 -9.55 9.23 -7.51
N ILE A 32 -10.24 8.52 -6.63
CA ILE A 32 -11.69 8.67 -6.44
C ILE A 32 -12.03 9.36 -5.12
N VAL A 33 -11.26 9.10 -4.06
CA VAL A 33 -11.56 9.57 -2.71
C VAL A 33 -11.19 11.04 -2.58
N PRO A 34 -12.14 11.93 -2.22
CA PRO A 34 -11.89 13.36 -2.13
C PRO A 34 -10.95 13.69 -0.96
N ARG A 35 -10.21 14.82 -1.06
CA ARG A 35 -9.23 15.25 -0.03
C ARG A 35 -9.80 15.42 1.38
N ARG A 36 -11.11 15.64 1.51
CA ARG A 36 -11.80 15.72 2.81
C ARG A 36 -11.88 14.39 3.57
N GLU A 37 -11.73 13.25 2.89
CA GLU A 37 -11.70 11.92 3.51
C GLU A 37 -10.25 11.53 3.85
N GLY A 38 -9.66 12.28 4.79
CA GLY A 38 -8.23 12.21 5.11
C GLY A 38 -7.74 10.82 5.52
N ARG A 39 -8.54 10.08 6.31
CA ARG A 39 -8.16 8.75 6.80
C ARG A 39 -8.04 7.71 5.68
N VAL A 40 -9.02 7.65 4.77
CA VAL A 40 -8.99 6.71 3.64
C VAL A 40 -7.86 7.05 2.69
N ARG A 41 -7.70 8.34 2.34
CA ARG A 41 -6.59 8.76 1.48
C ARG A 41 -5.23 8.48 2.11
N PHE A 42 -5.10 8.64 3.42
CA PHE A 42 -3.88 8.29 4.14
C PHE A 42 -3.57 6.79 3.99
N HIS A 43 -4.53 5.91 4.26
CA HIS A 43 -4.30 4.47 4.11
C HIS A 43 -4.09 4.03 2.67
N ALA A 44 -4.76 4.66 1.70
CA ALA A 44 -4.52 4.44 0.28
C ALA A 44 -3.09 4.85 -0.12
N ALA A 45 -2.64 6.03 0.29
CA ALA A 45 -1.28 6.50 0.01
C ALA A 45 -0.21 5.64 0.71
N GLN A 46 -0.40 5.30 1.98
CA GLN A 46 0.57 4.49 2.73
C GLN A 46 0.59 3.04 2.23
N GLY A 47 -0.58 2.48 1.89
CA GLY A 47 -0.68 1.16 1.26
C GLY A 47 0.03 1.12 -0.08
N LEU A 48 -0.18 2.15 -0.93
CA LEU A 48 0.53 2.27 -2.20
C LEU A 48 2.04 2.43 -2.00
N ALA A 49 2.48 3.27 -1.06
CA ALA A 49 3.89 3.45 -0.73
C ALA A 49 4.54 2.12 -0.30
N LEU A 50 3.87 1.37 0.57
CA LEU A 50 4.34 0.08 1.05
C LEU A 50 4.47 -0.94 -0.10
N GLN A 51 3.45 -1.03 -0.94
CA GLN A 51 3.46 -1.96 -2.08
C GLN A 51 4.57 -1.61 -3.09
N LEU A 52 4.76 -0.33 -3.38
CA LEU A 52 5.84 0.13 -4.26
C LEU A 52 7.22 -0.14 -3.64
N ALA A 53 7.38 0.03 -2.33
CA ALA A 53 8.62 -0.32 -1.62
C ALA A 53 8.91 -1.84 -1.71
N LEU A 54 7.91 -2.69 -1.46
CA LEU A 54 8.06 -4.14 -1.60
C LEU A 54 8.38 -4.56 -3.04
N LEU A 55 7.76 -3.91 -4.02
CA LEU A 55 8.04 -4.15 -5.45
C LEU A 55 9.47 -3.73 -5.80
N ALA A 56 9.92 -2.56 -5.35
CA ALA A 56 11.27 -2.07 -5.58
C ALA A 56 12.32 -3.01 -4.98
N ILE A 57 12.10 -3.50 -3.74
CA ILE A 57 12.97 -4.50 -3.11
C ILE A 57 12.96 -5.79 -3.93
N SER A 58 11.79 -6.26 -4.37
CA SER A 58 11.69 -7.49 -5.17
C SER A 58 12.46 -7.37 -6.50
N ILE A 59 12.31 -6.25 -7.21
CA ILE A 59 13.04 -5.96 -8.45
C ILE A 59 14.56 -5.92 -8.19
N PHE A 60 14.99 -5.31 -7.09
CA PHE A 60 16.41 -5.28 -6.72
C PHE A 60 16.98 -6.69 -6.54
N PHE A 61 16.27 -7.58 -5.85
CA PHE A 61 16.70 -8.97 -5.68
C PHE A 61 16.66 -9.78 -6.98
N ASP A 62 15.72 -9.48 -7.88
CA ASP A 62 15.68 -10.09 -9.21
C ASP A 62 16.92 -9.71 -10.03
N ILE A 63 17.37 -8.45 -9.96
CA ILE A 63 18.59 -7.98 -10.62
C ILE A 63 19.84 -8.63 -10.00
N VAL A 64 19.96 -8.63 -8.67
CA VAL A 64 21.10 -9.26 -7.98
C VAL A 64 21.16 -10.76 -8.28
N GLY A 65 20.00 -11.41 -8.41
CA GLY A 65 19.91 -12.84 -8.73
C GLY A 65 20.34 -13.22 -10.14
N ILE A 66 20.48 -12.26 -11.06
CA ILE A 66 21.12 -12.51 -12.36
C ILE A 66 22.62 -12.79 -12.17
N PHE A 67 23.25 -12.18 -11.16
CA PHE A 67 24.70 -12.26 -10.92
C PHE A 67 25.10 -13.30 -9.85
N GLY A 68 24.14 -13.99 -9.22
CA GLY A 68 24.41 -15.00 -8.19
C GLY A 68 23.17 -15.79 -7.75
N ASN A 69 23.36 -16.88 -7.00
CA ASN A 69 22.26 -17.72 -6.53
C ASN A 69 21.61 -17.18 -5.25
N VAL A 70 20.77 -16.15 -5.38
CA VAL A 70 20.06 -15.49 -4.25
C VAL A 70 18.61 -15.95 -4.07
N GLY A 71 18.23 -17.11 -4.63
CA GLY A 71 16.85 -17.61 -4.62
C GLY A 71 16.23 -17.70 -3.22
N PHE A 72 17.03 -18.08 -2.21
CA PHE A 72 16.57 -18.13 -0.82
C PHE A 72 16.27 -16.73 -0.24
N GLY A 73 17.11 -15.73 -0.53
CA GLY A 73 16.87 -14.35 -0.08
C GLY A 73 15.60 -13.75 -0.68
N ARG A 74 15.34 -14.03 -1.97
CA ARG A 74 14.10 -13.64 -2.65
C ARG A 74 12.87 -14.24 -2.00
N LEU A 75 12.90 -15.55 -1.69
CA LEU A 75 11.81 -16.24 -1.00
C LEU A 75 11.51 -15.58 0.35
N LEU A 76 12.56 -15.34 1.16
CA LEU A 76 12.40 -14.73 2.48
C LEU A 76 11.75 -13.36 2.41
N ILE A 77 12.19 -12.50 1.48
CA ILE A 77 11.62 -11.16 1.31
C ILE A 77 10.16 -11.22 0.87
N GLY A 78 9.83 -12.09 -0.09
CA GLY A 78 8.46 -12.30 -0.52
C GLY A 78 7.55 -12.72 0.63
N LEU A 79 8.01 -13.65 1.47
CA LEU A 79 7.27 -14.10 2.65
C LEU A 79 7.15 -13.00 3.71
N THR A 80 8.23 -12.28 4.01
CA THR A 80 8.20 -11.17 4.97
C THR A 80 7.24 -10.07 4.51
N GLY A 81 7.30 -9.68 3.23
CA GLY A 81 6.38 -8.71 2.65
C GLY A 81 4.93 -9.17 2.72
N PHE A 82 4.66 -10.44 2.38
CA PHE A 82 3.32 -11.01 2.48
C PHE A 82 2.79 -10.99 3.91
N ILE A 83 3.56 -11.49 4.88
CA ILE A 83 3.17 -11.49 6.30
C ILE A 83 2.92 -10.06 6.79
N PHE A 84 3.78 -9.12 6.39
CA PHE A 84 3.65 -7.73 6.79
C PHE A 84 2.38 -7.08 6.21
N LEU A 85 2.03 -7.36 4.96
CA LEU A 85 0.78 -6.91 4.34
C LEU A 85 -0.44 -7.48 5.09
N ILE A 86 -0.45 -8.77 5.38
CA ILE A 86 -1.53 -9.42 6.16
C ILE A 86 -1.64 -8.81 7.56
N TYR A 87 -0.52 -8.58 8.24
CA TYR A 87 -0.50 -7.93 9.55
C TYR A 87 -1.08 -6.50 9.47
N SER A 88 -0.69 -5.74 8.45
CA SER A 88 -1.17 -4.37 8.21
C SER A 88 -2.68 -4.35 7.97
N MET A 89 -3.18 -5.25 7.12
CA MET A 89 -4.62 -5.44 6.91
C MET A 89 -5.35 -5.71 8.22
N PHE A 90 -4.86 -6.65 9.03
CA PHE A 90 -5.53 -7.05 10.26
C PHE A 90 -5.52 -5.94 11.32
N ARG A 91 -4.43 -5.18 11.40
CA ARG A 91 -4.31 -4.01 12.29
C ARG A 91 -5.30 -2.91 11.90
N VAL A 92 -5.34 -2.53 10.63
CA VAL A 92 -6.30 -1.52 10.13
C VAL A 92 -7.74 -2.01 10.24
N TRP A 93 -7.99 -3.30 10.02
CA TRP A 93 -9.31 -3.91 10.17
C TRP A 93 -9.82 -3.84 11.63
N ARG A 94 -8.93 -3.88 12.61
CA ARG A 94 -9.28 -3.67 14.03
C ARG A 94 -9.51 -2.19 14.39
N GLY A 95 -9.28 -1.28 13.44
CA GLY A 95 -9.41 0.16 13.65
C GLY A 95 -8.21 0.77 14.37
N GLU A 96 -7.14 0.00 14.60
CA GLU A 96 -5.89 0.49 15.18
C GLU A 96 -5.18 1.40 14.18
N ASP A 97 -4.51 2.44 14.69
CA ASP A 97 -3.66 3.28 13.86
C ASP A 97 -2.51 2.45 13.32
N HIS A 98 -2.50 2.30 12.00
CA HIS A 98 -1.41 1.71 11.25
C HIS A 98 -0.71 2.83 10.51
N HIS A 99 0.37 3.31 11.11
CA HIS A 99 1.20 4.38 10.60
C HIS A 99 2.63 3.87 10.50
N LEU A 100 3.19 3.92 9.30
CA LEU A 100 4.53 3.44 8.99
C LEU A 100 5.44 4.64 8.80
N SER A 101 6.08 5.07 9.89
CA SER A 101 6.98 6.23 9.90
C SER A 101 8.04 6.23 8.77
N PRO A 102 8.66 5.10 8.39
CA PRO A 102 9.62 5.07 7.27
C PRO A 102 9.01 5.43 5.91
N LEU A 103 7.68 5.39 5.78
CA LEU A 103 6.94 5.66 4.54
C LEU A 103 6.25 7.02 4.56
N ASP A 104 6.47 7.87 5.56
CA ASP A 104 5.74 9.14 5.72
C ASP A 104 5.93 10.08 4.55
N ASP A 105 7.16 10.22 4.10
CA ASP A 105 7.49 11.08 2.97
C ASP A 105 6.83 10.58 1.68
N ALA A 106 6.93 9.27 1.40
CA ALA A 106 6.29 8.66 0.25
C ALA A 106 4.76 8.75 0.31
N THR A 107 4.18 8.50 1.49
CA THR A 107 2.74 8.60 1.75
C THR A 107 2.25 10.03 1.51
N ARG A 108 2.95 11.03 2.07
CA ARG A 108 2.62 12.45 1.86
C ARG A 108 2.76 12.83 0.40
N TRP A 109 3.85 12.44 -0.26
CA TRP A 109 4.10 12.73 -1.66
C TRP A 109 2.98 12.16 -2.55
N LEU A 110 2.63 10.88 -2.39
CA LEU A 110 1.56 10.23 -3.15
C LEU A 110 0.20 10.90 -2.92
N ASN A 111 -0.13 11.21 -1.66
CA ASN A 111 -1.39 11.87 -1.34
C ASN A 111 -1.50 13.28 -1.93
N GLN A 112 -0.37 14.00 -2.04
CA GLN A 112 -0.32 15.36 -2.60
C GLN A 112 -0.30 15.39 -4.13
N HIS A 113 0.40 14.44 -4.76
CA HIS A 113 0.60 14.40 -6.21
C HIS A 113 -0.50 13.67 -6.98
N ILE A 114 -1.19 12.71 -6.35
CA ILE A 114 -2.32 12.03 -6.97
C ILE A 114 -3.59 12.81 -6.64
N ASP A 115 -3.97 13.71 -7.54
CA ASP A 115 -5.19 14.48 -7.40
C ASP A 115 -6.43 13.58 -7.59
N PRO A 116 -7.43 13.69 -6.68
CA PRO A 116 -8.69 13.03 -6.92
C PRO A 116 -9.34 13.64 -8.16
N ARG A 117 -9.98 12.79 -8.97
CA ARG A 117 -10.82 13.26 -10.08
C ARG A 117 -11.82 14.28 -9.54
N LYS A 118 -11.86 15.44 -10.20
CA LYS A 118 -12.93 16.41 -10.01
C LYS A 118 -14.25 15.71 -10.36
N LYS A 119 -15.04 15.39 -9.34
CA LYS A 119 -16.47 15.13 -9.47
C LYS A 119 -17.20 16.33 -8.89
#